data_AF-X1HXK8-F1
#
_entry.id   AF-X1HXK8-F1
#
_cell.length_a   1.000
_cell.length_b   1.000
_cell.length_c   1.000
_cell.angle_alpha   90.00
_cell.angle_beta   90.00
_cell.angle_gamma   90.00
#
_symmetry.space_group_name_H-M   'P 1'
#
loop_
_entity.id
_entity.type
_entity.pdbx_description
1 polymer ?
#
loop_
_entity_poly.entity_id
_entity_poly.type
_entity_poly.pdbx_seq_one_letter_code
_entity_poly.pdbx_strand_id
1 'polypeptide(L)'
;MGEPGMSLYQHFDLTNEFNILRLICGLFLLPHFYAKASNLELTYKIYDDYRLYPIKAWVFSCMAIEVVCSIGMVFAIYTRYVALLQAVFLFVAAWATWRHSKGKWLWQIGGFEYCLFWGICCIVVAMHG
;
A
#
# COMPACT_ATOMS: atom_id res chain seq x y z
N MET A 1 -4.64 35.97 0.04
CA MET A 1 -5.32 35.28 -1.07
C MET A 1 -4.92 33.83 -0.97
N GLY A 2 -5.82 32.96 -0.49
CA GLY A 2 -5.55 31.52 -0.48
C GLY A 2 -5.63 31.00 -1.90
N GLU A 3 -4.63 30.23 -2.32
CA GLU A 3 -4.65 29.47 -3.58
C GLU A 3 -6.03 28.79 -3.73
N PRO A 4 -6.75 28.97 -4.85
CA PRO A 4 -7.96 28.19 -5.09
C PRO A 4 -7.56 26.71 -5.08
N GLY A 5 -7.97 26.00 -4.03
CA GLY A 5 -7.74 24.56 -3.94
C GLY A 5 -8.26 23.90 -5.21
N MET A 6 -7.47 22.96 -5.75
CA MET A 6 -7.85 22.24 -6.96
C MET A 6 -9.26 21.68 -6.84
N SER A 7 -10.03 21.78 -7.92
CA SER A 7 -11.35 21.17 -8.01
C SER A 7 -11.23 19.65 -7.90
N LEU A 8 -12.21 18.99 -7.25
CA LEU A 8 -12.23 17.54 -7.09
C LEU A 8 -11.99 16.80 -8.43
N TYR A 9 -12.56 17.31 -9.53
CA TYR A 9 -12.40 16.72 -10.86
C TYR A 9 -10.95 16.72 -11.35
N GLN A 10 -10.13 17.69 -10.96
CA GLN A 10 -8.71 17.76 -11.36
C GLN A 10 -7.89 16.63 -10.72
N HIS A 11 -8.30 16.11 -9.56
CA HIS A 11 -7.68 14.93 -8.97
C HIS A 11 -7.98 13.65 -9.77
N PHE A 12 -9.08 13.62 -10.55
CA PHE A 12 -9.45 12.45 -11.36
C PHE A 12 -9.19 12.66 -12.86
N ASP A 13 -8.44 13.71 -13.23
CA ASP A 13 -8.01 13.91 -14.60
C ASP A 13 -6.98 12.84 -14.99
N LEU A 14 -7.41 11.91 -15.85
CA LEU A 14 -6.60 10.78 -16.32
C LEU A 14 -5.62 11.17 -17.43
N THR A 15 -5.62 12.43 -17.89
CA THR A 15 -4.55 12.94 -18.77
C THR A 15 -3.30 13.32 -17.99
N ASN A 16 -3.41 13.44 -16.66
CA ASN A 16 -2.29 13.60 -15.74
C ASN A 16 -1.80 12.23 -15.24
N GLU A 17 -0.59 11.85 -15.60
CA GLU A 17 0.04 10.58 -15.26
C GLU A 17 0.19 10.36 -13.75
N PHE A 18 0.36 11.43 -12.96
CA PHE A 18 0.45 11.34 -11.51
C PHE A 18 -0.88 10.96 -10.87
N ASN A 19 -1.99 11.44 -11.43
CA ASN A 19 -3.31 11.01 -10.97
C ASN A 19 -3.50 9.52 -11.22
N ILE A 20 -3.10 9.02 -12.40
CA ILE A 20 -3.16 7.59 -12.70
C ILE A 20 -2.33 6.80 -11.67
N LEU A 21 -1.06 7.17 -11.49
CA LEU A 21 -0.15 6.47 -10.57
C LEU A 21 -0.66 6.49 -9.12
N ARG A 22 -1.11 7.65 -8.64
CA ARG A 22 -1.69 7.83 -7.31
C ARG A 22 -2.94 6.96 -7.14
N LEU A 23 -3.86 6.97 -8.11
CA LEU A 23 -5.09 6.17 -8.07
C LEU A 23 -4.78 4.68 -8.01
N ILE A 24 -3.90 4.16 -8.87
CA ILE A 24 -3.58 2.72 -8.88
C ILE A 24 -2.86 2.28 -7.60
N CYS A 25 -1.97 3.12 -7.04
CA CYS A 25 -1.35 2.84 -5.75
C CYS A 25 -2.40 2.72 -4.63
N GLY A 26 -3.42 3.58 -4.62
CA GLY A 26 -4.51 3.50 -3.65
C GLY A 26 -5.47 2.34 -3.88
N LEU A 27 -5.89 2.11 -5.13
CA LEU A 27 -6.89 1.10 -5.49
C LEU A 27 -6.36 -0.32 -5.29
N PHE A 28 -5.07 -0.57 -5.51
CA PHE A 28 -4.50 -1.92 -5.41
C PHE A 28 -4.34 -2.41 -3.96
N LEU A 29 -4.56 -1.53 -2.97
CA LEU A 29 -4.72 -1.96 -1.58
C LEU A 29 -6.07 -2.66 -1.32
N LEU A 30 -7.11 -2.37 -2.10
CA LEU A 30 -8.46 -2.91 -1.87
C LEU A 30 -8.53 -4.44 -2.00
N PRO A 31 -7.97 -5.08 -3.05
CA PRO A 31 -7.94 -6.53 -3.12
C PRO A 31 -7.13 -7.16 -1.98
N HIS A 32 -6.07 -6.47 -1.51
CA HIS A 32 -5.22 -6.96 -0.43
C HIS A 32 -5.90 -6.89 0.93
N PHE A 33 -6.68 -5.83 1.16
CA PHE A 33 -7.55 -5.71 2.32
C PHE A 33 -8.66 -6.77 2.29
N TYR A 34 -9.35 -6.90 1.15
CA TYR A 34 -10.44 -7.87 0.99
C TYR A 34 -9.96 -9.31 1.22
N ALA A 35 -8.81 -9.69 0.67
CA ALA A 35 -8.22 -11.01 0.90
C ALA A 35 -7.95 -11.29 2.39
N LYS A 36 -7.47 -10.29 3.16
CA LYS A 36 -7.26 -10.43 4.61
C LYS A 36 -8.59 -10.51 5.37
N ALA A 37 -9.52 -9.62 5.05
CA ALA A 37 -10.80 -9.51 5.76
C ALA A 37 -11.73 -10.70 5.50
N SER A 38 -11.69 -11.29 4.31
CA SER A 38 -12.55 -12.42 3.92
C SER A 38 -12.16 -13.74 4.60
N ASN A 39 -10.91 -13.90 5.04
CA ASN A 39 -10.48 -15.07 5.79
C ASN A 39 -9.40 -14.71 6.83
N LEU A 40 -9.86 -14.23 7.98
CA LEU A 40 -8.96 -13.84 9.09
C LEU A 40 -8.17 -15.02 9.66
N GLU A 41 -8.74 -16.23 9.69
CA GLU A 41 -8.03 -17.40 10.21
C GLU A 41 -6.82 -17.76 9.33
N LEU A 42 -7.00 -17.78 8.00
CA LEU A 42 -5.90 -17.96 7.05
C LEU A 42 -4.87 -16.83 7.18
N THR A 43 -5.34 -15.59 7.32
CA THR A 43 -4.45 -14.43 7.49
C THR A 43 -3.59 -14.56 8.75
N TYR A 44 -4.16 -14.99 9.87
CA TYR A 44 -3.38 -15.24 11.09
C TYR A 44 -2.32 -16.33 10.89
N LYS A 45 -2.65 -17.42 10.19
CA LYS A 45 -1.67 -18.48 9.86
C LYS A 45 -0.52 -17.95 9.00
N ILE A 46 -0.81 -17.15 7.96
CA ILE A 46 0.23 -16.51 7.13
C ILE A 46 1.15 -15.63 7.98
N TYR A 47 0.61 -14.82 8.88
CA TYR A 47 1.43 -13.94 9.72
C TYR A 47 2.25 -14.72 10.76
N ASP A 48 1.74 -15.85 11.25
CA ASP A 48 2.49 -16.79 12.09
C ASP A 48 3.64 -17.46 11.32
N ASP A 49 3.40 -17.89 10.08
CA ASP A 49 4.44 -18.43 9.18
C ASP A 49 5.54 -17.39 8.88
N TYR A 50 5.15 -16.12 8.85
CA TYR A 50 6.07 -14.99 8.70
C TYR A 50 6.73 -14.62 10.03
N ARG A 51 6.33 -15.22 11.15
CA ARG A 51 6.83 -14.97 12.52
C ARG A 51 6.65 -13.51 12.94
N LEU A 52 5.51 -12.91 12.60
CA LEU A 52 5.17 -11.53 12.95
C LEU A 52 4.31 -11.51 14.21
N TYR A 53 4.95 -11.30 15.37
CA TYR A 53 4.29 -11.24 16.67
C TYR A 53 4.21 -9.80 17.20
N PRO A 54 3.13 -9.43 17.92
CA PRO A 54 1.91 -10.20 18.13
C PRO A 54 1.01 -10.21 16.88
N ILE A 55 0.57 -11.39 16.45
CA ILE A 55 -0.09 -11.63 15.14
C ILE A 55 -1.27 -10.69 14.90
N LYS A 56 -2.20 -10.61 15.86
CA LYS A 56 -3.42 -9.79 15.71
C LYS A 56 -3.09 -8.30 15.53
N ALA A 57 -2.11 -7.78 16.26
CA ALA A 57 -1.72 -6.38 16.15
C ALA A 57 -1.18 -6.08 14.76
N TRP A 58 -0.35 -6.97 14.21
CA TRP A 58 0.15 -6.84 12.84
C TRP A 58 -0.98 -6.88 11.81
N VAL A 59 -1.87 -7.87 11.87
CA VAL A 59 -2.98 -8.00 10.91
C VAL A 59 -3.88 -6.78 10.91
N PHE A 60 -4.35 -6.34 12.09
CA PHE A 60 -5.22 -5.17 12.17
C PHE A 60 -4.51 -3.86 11.80
N SER A 61 -3.22 -3.73 12.11
CA SER A 61 -2.43 -2.56 11.67
C SER A 61 -2.30 -2.51 10.16
N CYS A 62 -1.99 -3.65 9.51
CA CYS A 62 -1.92 -3.74 8.05
C CYS A 62 -3.27 -3.36 7.41
N MET A 63 -4.37 -3.93 7.91
CA MET A 63 -5.71 -3.63 7.41
C MET A 63 -6.09 -2.15 7.58
N ALA A 64 -5.76 -1.54 8.73
CA ALA A 64 -6.03 -0.13 8.98
C ALA A 64 -5.23 0.77 8.02
N ILE A 65 -3.93 0.48 7.83
CA ILE A 65 -3.08 1.21 6.88
C ILE A 65 -3.62 1.06 5.46
N GLU A 66 -4.06 -0.14 5.06
CA GLU A 66 -4.63 -0.38 3.73
C GLU A 66 -5.86 0.49 3.46
N VAL A 67 -6.76 0.60 4.42
CA VAL A 67 -7.97 1.45 4.29
C VAL A 67 -7.61 2.94 4.26
N VAL A 68 -6.80 3.40 5.21
CA VAL A 68 -6.40 4.82 5.30
C VAL A 68 -5.64 5.23 4.05
N CYS A 69 -4.68 4.43 3.61
CA CYS A 69 -3.90 4.72 2.43
C CYS A 69 -4.72 4.64 1.15
N SER A 70 -5.63 3.67 1.01
CA SER A 70 -6.51 3.59 -0.15
C SER A 70 -7.40 4.83 -0.26
N ILE A 71 -8.07 5.25 0.81
CA ILE A 71 -8.92 6.44 0.82
C ILE A 71 -8.08 7.70 0.54
N GLY A 72 -6.98 7.89 1.26
CA GLY A 72 -6.13 9.07 1.11
C GLY A 72 -5.54 9.19 -0.29
N MET A 73 -5.07 8.07 -0.85
CA MET A 73 -4.54 8.01 -2.21
C MET A 73 -5.63 8.15 -3.26
N VAL A 74 -6.87 7.67 -3.07
CA VAL A 74 -7.93 7.82 -4.09
C VAL A 74 -8.48 9.23 -4.14
N PHE A 75 -8.70 9.86 -2.99
CA PHE A 75 -9.30 11.20 -2.89
C PHE A 75 -8.30 12.35 -2.81
N ALA A 76 -7.01 12.08 -2.98
CA ALA A 76 -5.92 13.06 -2.89
C ALA A 76 -5.85 13.79 -1.54
N ILE A 77 -6.16 13.07 -0.45
CA ILE A 77 -6.13 13.62 0.91
C ILE A 77 -4.75 13.39 1.50
N TYR A 78 -4.03 14.47 1.82
CA TYR A 78 -2.66 14.42 2.37
C TYR A 78 -1.71 13.52 1.56
N THR A 79 -1.79 13.60 0.22
CA THR A 79 -1.16 12.64 -0.71
C THR A 79 0.29 12.34 -0.39
N ARG A 80 1.14 13.37 -0.18
CA ARG A 80 2.53 13.17 0.23
C ARG A 80 2.70 12.25 1.43
N TYR A 81 1.98 12.52 2.52
CA TYR A 81 2.14 11.79 3.77
C TYR A 81 1.56 10.38 3.68
N VAL A 82 0.41 10.24 3.04
CA VAL A 82 -0.22 8.94 2.84
C VAL A 82 0.61 8.04 1.93
N ALA A 83 1.18 8.59 0.86
CA ALA A 83 2.07 7.86 -0.03
C ALA A 83 3.36 7.42 0.68
N LEU A 84 3.95 8.27 1.54
CA LEU A 84 5.10 7.87 2.37
C LEU A 84 4.74 6.76 3.36
N LEU A 85 3.59 6.84 4.02
CA LEU A 85 3.10 5.80 4.92
C LEU A 85 2.94 4.47 4.17
N GLN A 86 2.33 4.50 2.98
CA GLN A 86 2.17 3.32 2.14
C GLN A 86 3.51 2.76 1.66
N ALA A 87 4.48 3.61 1.30
CA ALA A 87 5.81 3.18 0.91
C ALA A 87 6.52 2.44 2.05
N VAL A 88 6.51 2.99 3.27
CA VAL A 88 7.09 2.33 4.46
C VAL A 88 6.40 1.00 4.72
N PHE A 89 5.07 0.97 4.67
CA PHE A 89 4.28 -0.26 4.81
C PHE A 89 4.70 -1.34 3.80
N LEU A 90 4.84 -0.98 2.53
CA LEU A 90 5.24 -1.89 1.47
C LEU A 90 6.70 -2.34 1.59
N PHE A 91 7.60 -1.49 2.10
CA PHE A 91 8.99 -1.90 2.38
C PHE A 91 9.08 -2.86 3.57
N VAL A 92 8.26 -2.68 4.61
CA VAL A 92 8.14 -3.67 5.70
C VAL A 92 7.58 -5.00 5.17
N ALA A 93 6.57 -4.95 4.30
CA ALA A 93 6.06 -6.15 3.64
C ALA A 93 7.13 -6.82 2.77
N ALA A 94 7.88 -6.05 1.97
CA ALA A 94 8.98 -6.54 1.15
C ALA A 94 10.06 -7.23 1.99
N TRP A 95 10.45 -6.61 3.11
CA TRP A 95 11.39 -7.21 4.07
C TRP A 95 10.86 -8.53 4.66
N ALA A 96 9.60 -8.56 5.08
CA ALA A 96 9.00 -9.76 5.67
C ALA A 96 8.96 -10.91 4.66
N THR A 97 8.54 -10.63 3.43
CA THR A 97 8.49 -11.60 2.32
C THR A 97 9.88 -12.04 1.89
N TRP A 98 10.86 -11.14 1.81
CA TRP A 98 12.25 -11.49 1.51
C TRP A 98 12.83 -12.45 2.55
N ARG A 99 12.60 -12.17 3.85
CA ARG A 99 13.06 -13.02 4.96
C ARG A 99 12.38 -14.39 4.94
N HIS A 100 11.06 -14.42 4.75
CA HIS A 100 10.29 -15.68 4.74
C HIS A 100 10.65 -16.55 3.53
N SER A 101 10.79 -15.94 2.36
CA SER A 101 11.08 -16.64 1.10
C SER A 101 12.54 -17.05 0.92
N LYS A 102 13.43 -16.67 1.85
CA LYS A 102 14.89 -16.85 1.77
C LYS A 102 15.51 -16.15 0.55
N GLY A 103 15.01 -14.94 0.25
CA GLY A 103 15.57 -14.08 -0.79
C GLY A 103 15.06 -14.32 -2.20
N LYS A 104 13.92 -15.01 -2.38
CA LYS A 104 13.29 -15.12 -3.71
C LYS A 104 12.88 -13.74 -4.21
N TRP A 105 13.07 -13.51 -5.51
CA TRP A 105 12.70 -12.25 -6.15
C TRP A 105 11.25 -12.25 -6.63
N LEU A 106 10.89 -13.20 -7.50
CA LEU A 106 9.61 -13.25 -8.21
C LEU A 106 8.40 -13.45 -7.28
N TRP A 107 7.37 -12.62 -7.41
CA TRP A 107 6.18 -12.65 -6.54
C TRP A 107 5.42 -13.99 -6.65
N GLN A 108 5.34 -14.57 -7.85
CA GLN A 108 4.63 -15.83 -8.09
C GLN A 108 5.18 -17.01 -7.26
N ILE A 109 6.45 -16.96 -6.86
CA ILE A 109 7.09 -17.98 -6.01
C ILE A 109 7.27 -17.51 -4.56
N GLY A 110 6.57 -16.44 -4.17
CA GLY A 110 6.59 -15.83 -2.84
C GLY A 110 7.72 -14.82 -2.62
N GLY A 111 8.32 -14.27 -3.67
CA GLY A 111 9.37 -13.25 -3.57
C GLY A 111 8.85 -11.84 -3.32
N PHE A 112 9.74 -10.88 -3.08
CA PHE A 112 9.39 -9.54 -2.59
C PHE A 112 9.27 -8.46 -3.67
N GLU A 113 9.51 -8.79 -4.96
CA GLU A 113 9.60 -7.81 -6.05
C GLU A 113 8.37 -6.88 -6.11
N TYR A 114 7.17 -7.42 -5.90
CA TYR A 114 5.93 -6.68 -6.07
C TYR A 114 5.78 -5.63 -4.98
N CYS A 115 6.05 -5.98 -3.72
CA CYS A 115 6.06 -5.04 -2.61
C CYS A 115 7.09 -3.92 -2.82
N LEU A 116 8.29 -4.28 -3.30
CA LEU A 116 9.34 -3.29 -3.58
C LEU A 116 8.93 -2.33 -4.71
N PHE A 117 8.43 -2.86 -5.81
CA PHE A 117 7.97 -2.07 -6.96
C PHE A 117 6.91 -1.04 -6.54
N TRP A 118 5.85 -1.50 -5.86
CA TRP A 118 4.78 -0.60 -5.42
C TRP A 118 5.24 0.39 -4.35
N GLY A 119 6.19 0.00 -3.49
CA GLY A 119 6.80 0.91 -2.53
C GLY A 119 7.52 2.07 -3.23
N ILE A 120 8.27 1.79 -4.29
CA ILE A 120 8.94 2.81 -5.12
C ILE A 120 7.91 3.69 -5.83
N CYS A 121 6.84 3.12 -6.40
CA CYS A 121 5.75 3.90 -6.99
C CYS A 121 5.14 4.88 -5.97
N CYS A 122 4.94 4.45 -4.72
CA CYS A 122 4.45 5.32 -3.65
C CYS A 122 5.44 6.46 -3.34
N ILE A 123 6.76 6.22 -3.38
CA ILE A 123 7.76 7.29 -3.26
C ILE A 123 7.64 8.31 -4.39
N VAL A 124 7.46 7.87 -5.63
CA VAL A 124 7.27 8.77 -6.78
C VAL A 124 6.03 9.64 -6.60
N VAL A 125 4.91 9.07 -6.12
CA VAL A 125 3.70 9.83 -5.77
C VAL A 125 3.99 10.83 -4.65
N ALA A 126 4.71 10.42 -3.60
CA ALA A 126 5.06 11.28 -2.48
C ALA A 126 5.92 12.49 -2.89
N MET A 127 6.73 12.36 -3.93
CA MET A 127 7.55 13.47 -4.46
C MET A 127 6.71 14.56 -5.15
N HIS A 128 5.49 14.24 -5.58
CA HIS A 128 4.60 15.13 -6.35
C HIS A 128 3.32 15.52 -5.61
N GLY A 129 3.10 14.98 -4.40
CA GLY A 129 1.89 15.20 -3.60
C GLY A 129 2.06 16.16 -2.44
#